data_AF-A0A412F154-F1
#
_entry.id   AF-A0A412F154-F1
#
_cell.length_a   1.000
_cell.length_b   1.000
_cell.length_c   1.000
_cell.angle_alpha   90.00
_cell.angle_beta   90.00
_cell.angle_gamma   90.00
#
_symmetry.space_group_name_H-M   'P 1'
#
loop_
_entity.id
_entity.type
_entity.pdbx_description
1 polymer ?
#
loop_
_entity_poly.entity_id
_entity_poly.type
_entity_poly.pdbx_seq_one_letter_code
_entity_poly.pdbx_strand_id
1 'polypeptide(L)'
;MRAYSEAYLKDVVENQGKLFDFVAQTFPDKDTEEFINAYMKSKTRESIDEAQAYVNTMDAKELWKYFLETDHYVLKQGNGLKGFMPDWIGEFYAYYQWYYNISSSEVLQKIPVEFLKKAYYGLHDLQLELAVKKVGEA
;
A
#
# COMPACT_ATOMS: atom_id res chain seq x y z
N MET A 1 11.32 -2.26 -17.30
CA MET A 1 10.38 -1.13 -17.39
C MET A 1 9.75 -0.96 -16.02
N ARG A 2 9.48 0.28 -15.57
CA ARG A 2 8.80 0.54 -14.28
C ARG A 2 7.31 0.78 -14.54
N ALA A 3 6.46 0.61 -13.52
CA ALA A 3 5.01 0.74 -13.65
C ALA A 3 4.56 2.09 -14.24
N TYR A 4 5.17 3.16 -13.75
CA TYR A 4 4.87 4.53 -14.18
C TYR A 4 6.09 5.44 -14.01
N SER A 5 5.98 6.70 -14.42
CA SER A 5 7.07 7.68 -14.34
C SER A 5 7.59 7.85 -12.91
N GLU A 6 8.91 7.96 -12.74
CA GLU A 6 9.56 8.27 -11.46
C GLU A 6 9.04 9.58 -10.84
N ALA A 7 8.51 10.49 -11.67
CA ALA A 7 7.88 11.73 -11.21
C ALA A 7 6.71 11.50 -10.23
N TYR A 8 5.98 10.38 -10.36
CA TYR A 8 4.88 10.03 -9.44
C TYR A 8 5.31 9.11 -8.31
N LEU A 9 6.53 8.54 -8.36
CA LEU A 9 6.96 7.50 -7.42
C LEU A 9 6.88 7.97 -5.98
N LYS A 10 7.44 9.15 -5.71
CA LYS A 10 7.48 9.68 -4.35
C LYS A 10 6.07 9.88 -3.80
N ASP A 11 5.20 10.53 -4.56
CA ASP A 11 3.84 10.84 -4.12
C ASP A 11 3.03 9.56 -3.89
N VAL A 12 3.09 8.58 -4.80
CA VAL A 12 2.37 7.31 -4.64
C VAL A 12 2.89 6.52 -3.43
N VAL A 13 4.21 6.44 -3.24
CA VAL A 13 4.81 5.73 -2.10
C VAL A 13 4.40 6.38 -0.77
N GLU A 14 4.61 7.69 -0.66
CA GLU A 14 4.34 8.45 0.55
C GLU A 14 2.83 8.47 0.89
N ASN A 15 1.97 8.67 -0.11
CA ASN A 15 0.53 8.74 0.14
C ASN A 15 -0.11 7.37 0.41
N GLN A 16 0.41 6.28 -0.18
CA GLN A 16 -0.07 4.94 0.15
C GLN A 16 0.34 4.54 1.58
N GLY A 17 1.56 4.85 2.01
CA GLY A 17 1.98 4.68 3.40
C GLY A 17 1.08 5.43 4.37
N LYS A 18 0.94 6.75 4.15
CA LYS A 18 0.08 7.61 4.96
C LYS A 18 -1.38 7.17 4.98
N LEU A 19 -1.91 6.64 3.87
CA LEU A 19 -3.26 6.11 3.81
C LEU A 19 -3.41 4.92 4.77
N PHE A 20 -2.46 3.99 4.75
CA PHE A 20 -2.53 2.79 5.59
C PHE A 20 -2.40 3.15 7.06
N ASP A 21 -1.50 4.06 7.38
CA ASP A 21 -1.35 4.62 8.73
C ASP A 21 -2.60 5.37 9.19
N PHE A 22 -3.16 6.22 8.33
CA PHE A 22 -4.39 6.95 8.60
C PHE A 22 -5.55 6.02 8.96
N VAL A 23 -5.77 4.95 8.19
CA VAL A 23 -6.85 3.98 8.47
C VAL A 23 -6.60 3.24 9.78
N ALA A 24 -5.36 2.78 10.02
CA ALA A 24 -5.01 2.06 11.24
C ALA A 24 -5.18 2.90 12.52
N GLN A 25 -4.79 4.17 12.47
CA GLN A 25 -4.87 5.08 13.61
C GLN A 25 -6.28 5.62 13.85
N THR A 26 -7.03 5.91 12.78
CA THR A 26 -8.39 6.46 12.90
C THR A 26 -9.40 5.39 13.33
N PHE A 27 -9.17 4.14 12.94
CA PHE A 27 -10.09 3.03 13.19
C PHE A 27 -9.39 1.85 13.89
N PRO A 28 -8.93 2.03 15.15
CA PRO A 28 -8.12 1.03 15.84
C PRO A 28 -8.88 -0.28 16.15
N ASP A 29 -10.21 -0.24 16.14
CA ASP A 29 -11.13 -1.38 16.31
C ASP A 29 -11.56 -2.02 14.97
N LYS A 30 -10.92 -1.65 13.85
CA LYS A 30 -11.18 -2.19 12.52
C LYS A 30 -9.98 -2.97 12.00
N ASP A 31 -10.25 -3.94 11.14
CA ASP A 31 -9.23 -4.80 10.56
C ASP A 31 -8.42 -4.06 9.49
N THR A 32 -7.24 -3.53 9.86
CA THR A 32 -6.36 -2.85 8.91
C THR A 32 -5.85 -3.80 7.83
N GLU A 33 -5.60 -5.07 8.16
CA GLU A 33 -5.10 -6.02 7.17
C GLU A 33 -6.16 -6.33 6.12
N GLU A 34 -7.42 -6.48 6.52
CA GLU A 34 -8.51 -6.66 5.57
C GLU A 34 -8.68 -5.43 4.67
N PHE A 35 -8.58 -4.23 5.23
CA PHE A 35 -8.53 -2.99 4.45
C PHE A 35 -7.40 -3.00 3.41
N ILE A 36 -6.16 -3.31 3.82
CA ILE A 36 -5.02 -3.37 2.90
C ILE A 36 -5.28 -4.39 1.78
N ASN A 37 -5.79 -5.56 2.13
CA ASN A 37 -6.13 -6.61 1.17
C ASN A 37 -7.19 -6.15 0.16
N ALA A 38 -8.22 -5.44 0.62
CA ALA A 38 -9.28 -4.91 -0.23
C ALA A 38 -8.75 -3.78 -1.14
N TYR A 39 -8.01 -2.84 -0.55
CA TYR A 39 -7.43 -1.70 -1.27
C TYR A 39 -6.46 -2.15 -2.37
N MET A 40 -5.56 -3.08 -2.09
CA MET A 40 -4.60 -3.59 -3.09
C MET A 40 -5.25 -4.41 -4.23
N LYS A 41 -6.54 -4.74 -4.13
CA LYS A 41 -7.34 -5.42 -5.17
C LYS A 41 -8.42 -4.52 -5.77
N SER A 42 -8.42 -3.24 -5.41
CA SER A 42 -9.47 -2.28 -5.72
C SER A 42 -9.28 -1.63 -7.09
N LYS A 43 -10.35 -1.07 -7.64
CA LYS A 43 -10.32 -0.22 -8.85
C LYS A 43 -9.54 1.07 -8.59
N THR A 44 -9.60 1.59 -7.38
CA THR A 44 -8.78 2.73 -6.97
C THR A 44 -7.30 2.42 -7.15
N ARG A 45 -6.85 1.25 -6.68
CA ARG A 45 -5.44 0.88 -6.80
C ARG A 45 -5.05 0.45 -8.21
N GLU A 46 -5.97 -0.17 -8.96
CA GLU A 46 -5.82 -0.43 -10.40
C GLU A 46 -5.59 0.87 -11.19
N SER A 47 -6.30 1.95 -10.85
CA SER A 47 -6.12 3.26 -11.50
C SER A 47 -4.70 3.82 -11.30
N ILE A 48 -4.07 3.52 -10.17
CA ILE A 48 -2.66 3.88 -9.91
C ILE A 48 -1.71 2.95 -10.69
N ASP A 49 -2.03 1.65 -10.79
CA ASP A 49 -1.27 0.70 -11.61
C ASP A 49 -1.23 1.13 -13.09
N GLU A 50 -2.33 1.69 -13.59
CA GLU A 50 -2.48 2.23 -14.94
C GLU A 50 -1.93 3.66 -15.11
N ALA A 51 -1.25 4.19 -14.09
CA ALA A 51 -0.62 5.51 -14.11
C ALA A 51 -1.58 6.69 -14.32
N GLN A 52 -2.84 6.60 -13.85
CA GLN A 52 -3.79 7.69 -13.99
C GLN A 52 -3.35 8.89 -13.16
N ALA A 53 -2.92 9.96 -13.84
CA ALA A 53 -2.27 11.11 -13.22
C ALA A 53 -3.06 11.72 -12.06
N TYR A 54 -4.38 11.82 -12.19
CA TYR A 54 -5.26 12.40 -11.16
C TYR A 54 -5.21 11.61 -9.84
N VAL A 55 -5.23 10.27 -9.90
CA VAL A 55 -5.21 9.41 -8.72
C VAL A 55 -3.79 9.33 -8.13
N ASN A 56 -2.76 9.32 -8.98
CA ASN A 56 -1.36 9.30 -8.56
C ASN A 56 -0.93 10.53 -7.74
N THR A 57 -1.65 11.64 -7.84
CA THR A 57 -1.36 12.89 -7.13
C THR A 57 -2.24 13.12 -5.90
N MET A 58 -3.21 12.24 -5.61
CA MET A 58 -4.10 12.39 -4.45
C MET A 58 -3.33 12.23 -3.14
N ASP A 59 -3.64 13.08 -2.17
CA ASP A 59 -3.18 12.86 -0.80
C ASP A 59 -3.89 11.67 -0.14
N ALA A 60 -3.39 11.21 1.01
CA ALA A 60 -3.94 10.05 1.71
C ALA A 60 -5.44 10.18 2.06
N LYS A 61 -5.95 11.38 2.36
CA LYS A 61 -7.35 11.59 2.73
C LYS A 61 -8.25 11.65 1.49
N GLU A 62 -7.77 12.27 0.42
CA GLU A 62 -8.43 12.25 -0.88
C GLU A 62 -8.53 10.82 -1.42
N LEU A 63 -7.42 10.09 -1.36
CA LEU A 63 -7.34 8.70 -1.79
C LEU A 63 -8.25 7.79 -0.96
N TRP A 64 -8.36 8.02 0.35
CA TRP A 64 -9.32 7.32 1.20
C TRP A 64 -10.77 7.55 0.76
N LYS A 65 -11.16 8.82 0.54
CA LYS A 65 -12.51 9.15 0.09
C LYS A 65 -12.80 8.55 -1.28
N TYR A 66 -11.86 8.69 -2.21
CA TYR A 66 -11.97 8.13 -3.55
C TYR A 66 -12.15 6.61 -3.52
N PHE A 67 -11.41 5.91 -2.66
CA PHE A 67 -11.57 4.48 -2.45
C PHE A 67 -12.95 4.10 -1.90
N LEU A 68 -13.46 4.81 -0.89
CA LEU A 68 -14.80 4.58 -0.37
C LEU A 68 -15.89 4.81 -1.42
N GLU A 69 -15.75 5.86 -2.23
CA GLU A 69 -16.74 6.23 -3.25
C GLU A 69 -16.70 5.30 -4.46
N THR A 70 -15.50 4.92 -4.92
CA THR A 70 -15.28 4.13 -6.15
C THR A 70 -15.49 2.64 -5.91
N ASP A 71 -15.01 2.12 -4.78
CA ASP A 71 -15.02 0.69 -4.48
C ASP A 71 -16.10 0.30 -3.48
N HIS A 72 -16.87 1.27 -2.97
CA HIS A 72 -17.95 1.07 -1.99
C HIS A 72 -17.50 0.25 -0.77
N TYR A 73 -16.24 0.46 -0.36
CA TYR A 73 -15.62 -0.30 0.72
C TYR A 73 -16.23 0.05 2.08
N VAL A 74 -16.39 -0.98 2.92
CA VAL A 74 -16.86 -0.83 4.31
C VAL A 74 -15.87 -1.53 5.23
N LEU A 75 -15.33 -0.79 6.18
CA LEU A 75 -14.38 -1.31 7.17
C LEU A 75 -14.98 -2.46 7.97
N LYS A 76 -14.22 -3.57 8.06
CA LYS A 76 -14.60 -4.73 8.85
C LYS A 76 -14.13 -4.60 10.31
N GLN A 77 -14.89 -5.20 11.21
CA GLN A 77 -14.52 -5.29 12.63
C GLN A 77 -13.26 -6.16 12.78
N GLY A 78 -12.34 -5.74 13.63
CA GLY A 78 -11.08 -6.46 13.85
C GLY A 78 -10.13 -5.66 14.72
N ASN A 79 -8.82 -5.81 14.47
CA ASN A 79 -7.79 -5.06 15.19
C ASN A 79 -6.96 -4.25 14.22
N GLY A 80 -6.71 -3.00 14.57
CA GLY A 80 -5.80 -2.14 13.84
C GLY A 80 -4.36 -2.62 13.95
N LEU A 81 -3.61 -2.53 12.85
CA LEU A 81 -2.14 -2.61 12.90
C LEU A 81 -1.59 -1.42 13.72
N LYS A 82 -0.45 -1.61 14.39
CA LYS A 82 0.06 -0.65 15.38
C LYS A 82 1.43 -0.09 14.99
N GLY A 83 1.76 1.07 15.57
CA GLY A 83 3.03 1.74 15.35
C GLY A 83 3.20 2.17 13.90
N PHE A 84 4.44 2.15 13.40
CA PHE A 84 4.79 2.55 12.02
C PHE A 84 4.65 1.42 10.99
N MET A 85 4.16 0.25 11.39
CA MET A 85 3.99 -0.90 10.50
C MET A 85 3.01 -0.63 9.34
N PRO A 86 1.85 0.01 9.53
CA PRO A 86 0.91 0.26 8.43
C PRO A 86 1.54 1.16 7.36
N ASP A 87 2.18 2.25 7.78
CA ASP A 87 2.88 3.21 6.92
C ASP A 87 3.92 2.51 6.05
N TRP A 88 4.84 1.79 6.70
CA TRP A 88 5.90 1.07 6.00
C TRP A 88 5.37 -0.01 5.04
N ILE A 89 4.31 -0.74 5.40
CA ILE A 89 3.68 -1.73 4.49
C ILE A 89 3.12 -1.03 3.25
N GLY A 90 2.50 0.15 3.42
CA GLY A 90 1.98 0.95 2.32
C GLY A 90 3.10 1.40 1.37
N GLU A 91 4.17 1.98 1.92
CA GLU A 91 5.34 2.38 1.15
C GLU A 91 6.00 1.19 0.42
N PHE A 92 6.17 0.07 1.13
CA PHE A 92 6.76 -1.15 0.59
C PHE A 92 5.99 -1.65 -0.63
N TYR A 93 4.66 -1.78 -0.51
CA TYR A 93 3.85 -2.28 -1.61
C TYR A 93 3.86 -1.34 -2.82
N ALA A 94 3.78 -0.03 -2.61
CA ALA A 94 3.83 0.95 -3.69
C ALA A 94 5.17 0.88 -4.44
N TYR A 95 6.28 0.87 -3.70
CA TYR A 95 7.61 0.79 -4.29
C TYR A 95 7.85 -0.55 -4.97
N TYR A 96 7.42 -1.67 -4.37
CA TYR A 96 7.57 -3.01 -4.96
C TYR A 96 6.82 -3.11 -6.30
N GLN A 97 5.57 -2.65 -6.33
CA GLN A 97 4.74 -2.60 -7.53
C GLN A 97 5.43 -1.81 -8.65
N TRP A 98 5.90 -0.59 -8.33
CA TRP A 98 6.61 0.26 -9.28
C TRP A 98 7.92 -0.37 -9.78
N TYR A 99 8.70 -0.96 -8.86
CA TYR A 99 10.00 -1.53 -9.15
C TYR A 99 9.88 -2.77 -10.05
N TYR A 100 9.03 -3.72 -9.69
CA TYR A 100 8.88 -4.97 -10.43
C TYR A 100 7.89 -4.88 -11.60
N ASN A 101 7.16 -3.77 -11.74
CA ASN A 101 6.25 -3.51 -12.84
C ASN A 101 5.21 -4.63 -13.01
N ILE A 102 4.60 -5.01 -11.89
CA ILE A 102 3.46 -5.94 -11.81
C ILE A 102 2.28 -5.20 -11.18
N SER A 103 1.07 -5.73 -11.27
CA SER A 103 -0.11 -5.08 -10.65
C SER A 103 -0.05 -5.14 -9.14
N SER A 104 -0.69 -4.18 -8.47
CA SER A 104 -0.89 -4.19 -7.02
C SER A 104 -1.50 -5.50 -6.50
N SER A 105 -2.47 -6.05 -7.24
CA SER A 105 -3.10 -7.34 -6.93
C SER A 105 -2.12 -8.51 -7.02
N GLU A 106 -1.21 -8.51 -8.01
CA GLU A 106 -0.15 -9.52 -8.15
C GLU A 106 0.90 -9.37 -7.05
N VAL A 107 1.27 -8.14 -6.66
CA VAL A 107 2.16 -7.91 -5.52
C VAL A 107 1.58 -8.54 -4.25
N LEU A 108 0.29 -8.29 -3.96
CA LEU A 108 -0.37 -8.85 -2.78
C LEU A 108 -0.44 -10.38 -2.82
N GLN A 109 -0.63 -10.98 -4.00
CA GLN A 109 -0.62 -12.44 -4.15
C GLN A 109 0.76 -13.05 -3.86
N LYS A 110 1.84 -12.40 -4.34
CA LYS A 110 3.22 -12.85 -4.11
C LYS A 110 3.66 -12.59 -2.67
N ILE A 111 3.24 -11.47 -2.10
CA ILE A 111 3.68 -10.97 -0.81
C ILE A 111 2.44 -10.65 0.04
N PRO A 112 1.87 -11.64 0.73
CA PRO A 112 0.71 -11.42 1.59
C PRO A 112 1.01 -10.46 2.74
N VAL A 113 0.00 -9.74 3.26
CA VAL A 113 0.17 -8.80 4.38
C VAL A 113 0.75 -9.50 5.61
N GLU A 114 0.29 -10.72 5.91
CA GLU A 114 0.85 -11.58 6.97
C GLU A 114 2.36 -11.83 6.85
N PHE A 115 2.89 -11.93 5.64
CA PHE A 115 4.33 -12.08 5.43
C PHE A 115 5.06 -10.79 5.84
N LEU A 116 4.59 -9.62 5.37
CA LEU A 116 5.22 -8.34 5.70
C LEU A 116 5.12 -8.00 7.18
N LYS A 117 4.02 -8.33 7.86
CA LYS A 117 3.89 -8.14 9.31
C LYS A 117 5.00 -8.87 10.08
N LYS A 118 5.36 -10.09 9.65
CA LYS A 118 6.44 -10.87 10.25
C LYS A 118 7.82 -10.35 9.85
N ALA A 119 7.98 -10.00 8.58
CA ALA A 119 9.25 -9.52 8.03
C ALA A 119 9.62 -8.10 8.47
N TYR A 120 8.62 -7.29 8.87
CA TYR A 120 8.77 -5.89 9.31
C TYR A 120 9.95 -5.70 10.27
N TYR A 121 10.02 -6.51 11.33
CA TYR A 121 11.06 -6.40 12.35
C TYR A 121 12.49 -6.60 11.83
N GLY A 122 12.67 -7.28 10.69
CA GLY A 122 13.98 -7.47 10.07
C GLY A 122 14.24 -6.62 8.83
N LEU A 123 13.23 -5.89 8.34
CA LEU A 123 13.30 -5.14 7.08
C LEU A 123 13.09 -3.63 7.24
N HIS A 124 12.34 -3.17 8.25
CA HIS A 124 11.93 -1.76 8.34
C HIS A 124 13.08 -0.78 8.62
N ASP A 125 14.19 -1.24 9.20
CA ASP A 125 15.40 -0.44 9.41
C ASP A 125 16.25 -0.29 8.14
N LEU A 126 15.95 -1.06 7.08
CA LEU A 126 16.64 -0.95 5.80
C LEU A 126 16.07 0.21 4.99
N GLN A 127 16.88 0.73 4.07
CA GLN A 127 16.35 1.58 3.00
C GLN A 127 15.26 0.82 2.23
N LEU A 128 14.14 1.50 1.91
CA LEU A 128 12.97 0.89 1.28
C LEU A 128 13.32 0.08 0.03
N GLU A 129 14.16 0.63 -0.85
CA GLU A 129 14.63 -0.05 -2.06
C GLU A 129 15.38 -1.37 -1.74
N LEU A 130 16.22 -1.36 -0.70
CA LEU A 130 16.96 -2.56 -0.29
C LEU A 130 16.03 -3.62 0.27
N ALA A 131 15.04 -3.24 1.08
CA ALA A 131 14.03 -4.16 1.59
C ALA A 131 13.24 -4.80 0.44
N VAL A 132 12.80 -4.00 -0.54
CA VAL A 132 12.05 -4.47 -1.72
C VAL A 132 12.87 -5.45 -2.55
N LYS A 133 14.13 -5.13 -2.87
CA LYS A 133 15.01 -6.03 -3.63
C LYS A 133 15.23 -7.35 -2.91
N LYS A 134 15.50 -7.29 -1.60
CA LYS A 134 15.76 -8.48 -0.78
C LYS A 134 14.57 -9.44 -0.73
N VAL A 135 13.34 -8.91 -0.72
CA VAL A 135 12.12 -9.73 -0.75
C VAL A 135 11.84 -10.26 -2.16
N GLY A 136 12.09 -9.46 -3.21
CA GLY A 136 11.81 -9.90 -4.59
C GLY A 136 12.87 -10.81 -5.21
N GLU A 137 14.05 -10.94 -4.59
CA GLU A 137 15.09 -11.93 -4.94
C GLU A 137 14.93 -13.29 -4.22
N ALA A 138 14.07 -13.36 -3.21
CA ALA A 138 13.83 -14.55 -2.38
C ALA A 138 12.74 -15.46 -2.97
#